data_AF-A0A972ETD9-F1
#
_entry.id   AF-A0A972ETD9-F1
#
_cell.length_a   1.000
_cell.length_b   1.000
_cell.length_c   1.000
_cell.angle_alpha   90.00
_cell.angle_beta   90.00
_cell.angle_gamma   90.00
#
_symmetry.space_group_name_H-M   'P 1'
#
loop_
_entity.id
_entity.type
_entity.pdbx_description
1 polymer ?
#
loop_
_entity_poly.entity_id
_entity_poly.type
_entity_poly.pdbx_seq_one_letter_code
_entity_poly.pdbx_strand_id
1 'polypeptide(L)'
;MLLELNLRNFILIEDIQLAFSEGLNIVTGETGAGKSIILEGLRICLGNRTSKDYLRNPEEKATFEMIFATPDDLFAITREIFPSGRAISRLNGDIVNVEQIQSAIGPYLDIYGQRDHFYLLDPNHQQDVIDSFDPDTVELHQAINHTVTAYHRIDRELEELIALSSADITREKEIVRELSALAIDVEADREKEELFSRLSHMSDIVSGLTEASDLLDSGVLHQLDRVIRTVSQLEGFDPVYAGLTERLDSSRLELQDIHASLRQRRHALELDESELEALNTRISLLHSARKIYQRDLEQLVDYQRELEEKIARFDSSQQTRQQLEQQKVELIAIYEDQSDELRQHRSKLFERLKTGL
;
A
#
# COMPACT_ATOMS: atom_id res chain seq x y z
N MET A 1 14.80 -1.16 -51.14
CA MET A 1 15.76 -1.13 -52.26
C MET A 1 16.66 0.10 -52.13
N LEU A 2 17.97 -0.11 -52.22
CA LEU A 2 18.92 0.99 -52.35
C LEU A 2 18.79 1.61 -53.76
N LEU A 3 18.60 2.92 -53.84
CA LEU A 3 18.46 3.66 -55.10
C LEU A 3 19.77 4.36 -55.48
N GLU A 4 20.39 5.05 -54.52
CA GLU A 4 21.61 5.83 -54.77
C GLU A 4 22.60 5.71 -53.61
N LEU A 5 23.89 5.81 -53.93
CA LEU A 5 25.00 5.96 -52.99
C LEU A 5 25.95 7.06 -53.48
N ASN A 6 26.10 8.11 -52.67
CA ASN A 6 27.01 9.23 -52.94
C ASN A 6 28.13 9.23 -51.90
N LEU A 7 29.38 9.15 -52.34
CA LEU A 7 30.55 9.19 -51.46
C LEU A 7 31.46 10.35 -51.86
N ARG A 8 31.81 11.20 -50.90
CA ARG A 8 32.70 12.34 -51.10
C ARG A 8 33.85 12.33 -50.11
N ASN A 9 35.04 12.69 -50.60
CA ASN A 9 36.27 12.84 -49.83
C ASN A 9 36.65 11.57 -49.01
N PHE A 10 36.59 10.40 -49.63
CA PHE A 10 36.75 9.10 -48.98
C PHE A 10 37.83 8.22 -49.63
N ILE A 11 38.93 7.94 -48.92
CA ILE A 11 40.07 7.13 -49.38
C ILE A 11 40.59 7.58 -50.76
N LEU A 12 40.26 6.85 -51.83
CA LEU A 12 40.67 7.16 -53.21
C LEU A 12 39.63 7.98 -53.97
N ILE A 13 38.45 8.20 -53.39
CA ILE A 13 37.30 8.86 -54.01
C ILE A 13 37.27 10.33 -53.63
N GLU A 14 37.29 11.19 -54.64
CA GLU A 14 37.01 12.62 -54.50
C GLU A 14 35.49 12.86 -54.44
N ASP A 15 34.77 12.39 -55.46
CA ASP A 15 33.31 12.38 -55.53
C ASP A 15 32.86 11.18 -56.39
N ILE A 16 31.89 10.40 -55.90
CA ILE A 16 31.23 9.35 -56.67
C ILE A 16 29.74 9.40 -56.39
N GLN A 17 28.95 9.18 -57.45
CA GLN A 17 27.51 8.95 -57.38
C GLN A 17 27.20 7.65 -58.11
N LEU A 18 26.57 6.72 -57.40
CA LEU A 18 26.18 5.41 -57.92
C LEU A 18 24.67 5.28 -57.85
N ALA A 19 24.04 5.00 -58.99
CA ALA A 19 22.63 4.64 -59.06
C ALA A 19 22.47 3.11 -59.18
N PHE A 20 21.53 2.55 -58.43
CA PHE A 20 21.23 1.12 -58.41
C PHE A 20 19.89 0.87 -59.10
N SER A 21 19.84 -0.25 -59.83
CA SER A 21 18.64 -0.72 -60.54
C SER A 21 17.97 -1.86 -59.79
N GLU A 22 16.70 -2.14 -60.08
CA GLU A 22 15.99 -3.24 -59.43
C GLU A 22 16.61 -4.60 -59.82
N GLY A 23 16.60 -5.56 -58.89
CA GLY A 23 17.14 -6.89 -59.10
C GLY A 23 18.66 -6.97 -58.92
N LEU A 24 19.36 -7.64 -59.83
CA LEU A 24 20.76 -7.99 -59.67
C LEU A 24 21.69 -6.89 -60.20
N ASN A 25 22.37 -6.20 -59.29
CA ASN A 25 23.43 -5.24 -59.62
C ASN A 25 24.80 -5.92 -59.46
N ILE A 26 25.60 -5.95 -60.54
CA ILE A 26 26.93 -6.56 -60.54
C ILE A 26 27.99 -5.47 -60.70
N VAL A 27 28.86 -5.34 -59.70
CA VAL A 27 30.01 -4.42 -59.73
C VAL A 27 31.28 -5.21 -60.06
N THR A 28 31.93 -4.86 -61.16
CA THR A 28 33.18 -5.48 -61.65
C THR A 28 34.33 -4.48 -61.75
N GLY A 29 35.58 -4.95 -61.78
CA GLY A 29 36.78 -4.12 -61.97
C GLY A 29 38.07 -4.95 -61.96
N GLU A 30 39.22 -4.33 -62.26
CA GLU A 30 40.52 -5.01 -62.30
C GLU A 30 41.08 -5.33 -60.91
N THR A 31 40.83 -4.47 -59.91
CA THR A 31 41.27 -4.67 -58.53
C THR A 31 40.07 -4.65 -57.58
N GLY A 32 40.10 -5.47 -56.54
CA GLY A 32 39.02 -5.56 -55.54
C GLY A 32 38.82 -4.29 -54.69
N ALA A 33 39.67 -3.28 -54.86
CA ALA A 33 39.64 -2.04 -54.08
C ALA A 33 38.33 -1.26 -54.28
N GLY A 34 37.83 -1.11 -55.52
CA GLY A 34 36.61 -0.34 -55.80
C GLY A 34 35.36 -0.96 -55.16
N LYS A 35 35.22 -2.28 -55.22
CA LYS A 35 34.12 -3.01 -54.56
C LYS A 35 34.15 -2.84 -53.04
N SER A 36 35.32 -2.98 -52.44
CA SER A 36 35.48 -2.82 -50.98
C SER A 36 35.17 -1.40 -50.52
N ILE A 37 35.56 -0.37 -51.30
CA ILE A 37 35.26 1.03 -50.97
C ILE A 37 33.75 1.29 -51.00
N ILE A 38 33.02 0.76 -51.98
CA ILE A 38 31.55 0.90 -52.06
C ILE A 38 30.88 0.23 -50.85
N LEU A 39 31.28 -1.00 -50.51
CA LEU A 39 30.74 -1.72 -49.36
C LEU A 39 31.05 -0.99 -48.04
N GLU A 40 32.26 -0.44 -47.90
CA GLU A 40 32.63 0.33 -46.72
C GLU A 40 31.85 1.64 -46.63
N GLY A 41 31.59 2.31 -47.76
CA GLY A 41 30.73 3.50 -47.81
C GLY A 41 29.30 3.22 -47.29
N LEU A 42 28.71 2.08 -47.71
CA LEU A 42 27.39 1.65 -47.21
C LEU A 42 27.41 1.37 -45.69
N ARG A 43 28.43 0.65 -45.21
CA ARG A 43 28.61 0.39 -43.78
C ARG A 43 28.72 1.68 -42.97
N ILE A 44 29.42 2.67 -43.50
CA ILE A 44 29.56 3.98 -42.87
C ILE A 44 28.19 4.66 -42.78
N CYS A 45 27.39 4.67 -43.85
CA CYS A 45 26.02 5.20 -43.80
C CYS A 45 25.16 4.53 -42.72
N LEU A 46 25.28 3.21 -42.54
CA LEU A 46 24.57 2.42 -41.52
C LEU A 46 25.14 2.56 -40.10
N GLY A 47 26.23 3.31 -39.96
CA GLY A 47 26.73 3.77 -38.67
C GLY A 47 27.91 3.01 -38.09
N ASN A 48 28.58 2.17 -38.90
CA ASN A 48 29.83 1.52 -38.49
C ASN A 48 30.90 2.52 -38.04
N ARG A 49 31.84 2.03 -37.22
CA ARG A 49 32.92 2.87 -36.67
C ARG A 49 33.81 3.40 -37.79
N THR A 50 34.13 4.68 -37.69
CA THR A 50 34.92 5.42 -38.68
C THR A 50 36.17 6.00 -38.05
N SER A 51 37.27 6.09 -38.80
CA SER A 51 38.49 6.83 -38.42
C SER A 51 38.70 8.04 -39.34
N LYS A 52 39.49 9.02 -38.88
CA LYS A 52 39.98 10.11 -39.73
C LYS A 52 40.83 9.61 -40.90
N ASP A 53 41.43 8.43 -40.75
CA ASP A 53 42.26 7.79 -41.79
C ASP A 53 41.46 7.45 -43.07
N TYR A 54 40.13 7.56 -43.01
CA TYR A 54 39.25 7.41 -44.15
C TYR A 54 39.10 8.69 -44.99
N LEU A 55 39.49 9.85 -44.48
CA LEU A 55 39.43 11.11 -45.22
C LEU A 55 40.53 11.13 -46.29
N ARG A 56 40.15 11.42 -47.54
CA ARG A 56 41.13 11.62 -48.62
C ARG A 56 41.89 12.93 -48.43
N ASN A 57 41.17 14.01 -48.18
CA ASN A 57 41.67 15.32 -47.77
C ASN A 57 41.30 15.52 -46.29
N PRO A 58 42.29 15.50 -45.37
CA PRO A 58 42.04 15.56 -43.93
C PRO A 58 41.52 16.92 -43.45
N GLU A 59 41.64 17.97 -44.27
CA GLU A 59 41.15 19.32 -43.95
C GLU A 59 39.69 19.54 -44.34
N GLU A 60 39.10 18.62 -45.08
CA GLU A 60 37.72 18.70 -45.56
C GLU A 60 36.84 17.60 -44.92
N LYS A 61 35.53 17.85 -44.82
CA LYS A 61 34.59 16.83 -44.37
C LYS A 61 34.40 15.75 -45.44
N ALA A 62 34.15 14.51 -45.03
CA ALA A 62 33.62 13.48 -45.91
C ALA A 62 32.11 13.33 -45.72
N THR A 63 31.42 13.02 -46.81
CA THR A 63 29.96 12.85 -46.82
C THR A 63 29.62 11.54 -47.49
N PHE A 64 28.79 10.75 -46.82
CA PHE A 64 28.30 9.46 -47.25
C PHE A 64 26.79 9.56 -47.26
N GLU A 65 26.17 9.49 -48.42
CA GLU A 65 24.72 9.58 -48.56
C GLU A 65 24.19 8.34 -49.25
N MET A 66 23.10 7.80 -48.74
CA MET A 66 22.36 6.75 -49.41
C MET A 66 20.87 7.07 -49.45
N ILE A 67 20.27 6.80 -50.60
CA ILE A 67 18.82 6.90 -50.79
C ILE A 67 18.28 5.48 -50.84
N PHE A 68 17.33 5.17 -49.97
CA PHE A 68 16.74 3.84 -49.84
C PHE A 68 15.22 3.93 -49.85
N ALA A 69 14.57 3.19 -50.74
CA ALA A 69 13.12 3.11 -50.83
C ALA A 69 12.58 1.83 -50.18
N THR A 70 11.51 1.95 -49.42
CA THR A 70 10.66 0.85 -48.94
C THR A 70 9.30 0.93 -49.65
N PRO A 71 8.40 -0.06 -49.49
CA PRO A 71 7.05 0.03 -50.04
C PRO A 71 6.28 1.28 -49.59
N ASP A 72 6.54 1.74 -48.37
CA ASP A 72 5.77 2.79 -47.72
C ASP A 72 6.50 4.14 -47.63
N ASP A 73 7.85 4.13 -47.65
CA ASP A 73 8.66 5.32 -47.37
C ASP A 73 9.95 5.42 -48.22
N LEU A 74 10.47 6.65 -48.32
CA LEU A 74 11.79 6.97 -48.87
C LEU A 74 12.71 7.51 -47.78
N PHE A 75 13.86 6.88 -47.60
CA PHE A 75 14.87 7.25 -46.61
C PHE A 75 16.11 7.84 -47.29
N ALA A 76 16.49 9.05 -46.88
CA ALA A 76 17.78 9.65 -47.18
C ALA A 76 18.65 9.61 -45.92
N ILE A 77 19.65 8.73 -45.90
CA ILE A 77 20.64 8.71 -44.83
C ILE A 77 21.84 9.51 -45.27
N THR A 78 22.29 10.42 -44.41
CA THR A 78 23.56 11.14 -44.60
C THR A 78 24.42 10.96 -43.37
N ARG A 79 25.66 10.50 -43.56
CA ARG A 79 26.70 10.55 -42.53
C ARG A 79 27.82 11.47 -42.96
N GLU A 80 28.14 12.42 -42.09
CA GLU A 80 29.24 13.35 -42.29
C GLU A 80 30.35 13.07 -41.29
N ILE A 81 31.59 13.00 -41.76
CA ILE A 81 32.79 12.86 -40.92
C ILE A 81 33.59 14.14 -41.06
N PHE A 82 33.77 14.86 -39.95
CA PHE A 82 34.52 16.11 -39.93
C PHE A 82 36.02 15.85 -39.72
N PRO A 83 36.90 16.79 -40.12
CA PRO A 83 38.34 16.76 -39.80
C PRO A 83 38.65 16.56 -38.31
N SER A 84 37.74 17.00 -37.43
CA SER A 84 37.83 16.80 -35.98
C SER A 84 37.70 15.32 -35.57
N GLY A 85 37.19 14.45 -36.44
CA GLY A 85 36.90 13.03 -36.19
C GLY A 85 35.49 12.79 -35.68
N ARG A 86 34.72 13.86 -35.43
CA ARG A 86 33.32 13.78 -35.08
C ARG A 86 32.53 13.32 -36.31
N ALA A 87 31.69 12.30 -36.12
CA ALA A 87 30.71 11.87 -37.12
C ALA A 87 29.30 12.35 -36.71
N ILE A 88 28.50 12.79 -37.68
CA ILE A 88 27.09 13.14 -37.49
C ILE A 88 26.29 12.32 -38.50
N SER A 89 25.24 11.64 -38.03
CA SER A 89 24.34 10.90 -38.90
C SER A 89 22.99 11.59 -38.93
N ARG A 90 22.35 11.58 -40.10
CA ARG A 90 21.02 12.13 -40.34
C ARG A 90 20.16 11.13 -41.08
N LEU A 91 18.88 11.11 -40.75
CA LEU A 91 17.85 10.37 -41.46
C LEU A 91 16.79 11.39 -41.91
N ASN A 92 16.55 11.50 -43.21
CA ASN A 92 15.63 12.48 -43.80
C ASN A 92 15.91 13.93 -43.37
N GLY A 93 17.18 14.25 -43.08
CA GLY A 93 17.63 15.58 -42.66
C GLY A 93 17.73 15.78 -41.14
N ASP A 94 17.10 14.93 -40.33
CA ASP A 94 17.13 15.03 -38.87
C ASP A 94 18.31 14.27 -38.27
N ILE A 95 18.95 14.84 -37.25
CA ILE A 95 20.08 14.19 -36.55
C ILE A 95 19.56 13.01 -35.73
N VAL A 96 20.12 11.83 -35.99
CA VAL A 96 19.72 10.57 -35.35
C VAL A 96 20.93 9.81 -34.82
N ASN A 97 20.69 8.90 -33.86
CA ASN A 97 21.69 7.94 -33.42
C ASN A 97 21.78 6.73 -34.37
N VAL A 98 22.77 5.86 -34.17
CA VAL A 98 22.98 4.67 -35.02
C VAL A 98 21.85 3.65 -34.87
N GLU A 99 21.32 3.47 -33.67
CA GLU A 99 20.23 2.52 -33.39
C GLU A 99 18.95 2.87 -34.17
N GLN A 100 18.63 4.16 -34.29
CA GLN A 100 17.49 4.64 -35.08
C GLN A 100 17.67 4.35 -36.57
N ILE A 101 18.89 4.49 -37.11
CA ILE A 101 19.18 4.14 -38.51
C ILE A 101 19.05 2.63 -38.72
N GLN A 102 19.60 1.84 -37.80
CA GLN A 102 19.53 0.37 -37.86
C GLN A 102 18.09 -0.13 -37.74
N SER A 103 17.28 0.46 -36.87
CA SER A 103 15.87 0.10 -36.73
C SER A 103 15.05 0.43 -37.98
N ALA A 104 15.32 1.58 -38.63
CA ALA A 104 14.58 2.00 -39.83
C ALA A 104 14.91 1.14 -41.06
N ILE A 105 16.17 0.73 -41.24
CA ILE A 105 16.65 0.14 -42.51
C ILE A 105 17.09 -1.32 -42.36
N GLY A 106 17.42 -1.77 -41.16
CA GLY A 106 17.87 -3.14 -40.86
C GLY A 106 16.95 -4.24 -41.41
N PRO A 107 15.60 -4.13 -41.34
CA PRO A 107 14.70 -5.12 -41.94
C PRO A 107 14.78 -5.22 -43.48
N TYR A 108 15.34 -4.22 -44.15
CA TYR A 108 15.29 -4.09 -45.61
C TYR A 108 16.66 -4.16 -46.29
N LEU A 109 17.76 -4.06 -45.56
CA LEU A 109 19.12 -4.09 -46.08
C LEU A 109 20.01 -4.97 -45.21
N ASP A 110 20.58 -6.01 -45.82
CA ASP A 110 21.57 -6.88 -45.18
C ASP A 110 22.88 -6.91 -45.98
N ILE A 111 24.02 -6.89 -45.30
CA ILE A 111 25.36 -6.83 -45.90
C ILE A 111 26.14 -8.08 -45.54
N TYR A 112 26.28 -9.01 -46.49
CA TYR A 112 26.99 -10.27 -46.26
C TYR A 112 28.51 -10.09 -46.32
N GLY A 113 29.20 -10.28 -45.19
CA GLY A 113 30.67 -10.20 -45.09
C GLY A 113 31.19 -10.76 -43.76
N GLN A 114 32.52 -10.81 -43.57
CA GLN A 114 33.16 -11.48 -42.41
C GLN A 114 32.78 -10.92 -41.02
N ARG A 115 32.04 -9.79 -40.91
CA ARG A 115 31.73 -9.11 -39.64
C ARG A 115 30.36 -8.39 -39.56
N ASP A 116 29.47 -8.49 -40.53
CA ASP A 116 28.34 -7.52 -40.68
C ASP A 116 26.96 -8.15 -40.90
N HIS A 117 26.57 -9.14 -40.11
CA HIS A 117 25.19 -9.64 -40.17
C HIS A 117 24.34 -8.92 -39.13
N PHE A 118 23.55 -7.95 -39.59
CA PHE A 118 22.70 -7.15 -38.69
C PHE A 118 21.37 -7.83 -38.39
N TYR A 119 20.84 -8.63 -39.33
CA TYR A 119 19.49 -9.17 -39.22
C TYR A 119 19.49 -10.70 -38.99
N LEU A 120 20.22 -11.46 -39.81
CA LEU A 120 20.24 -12.93 -39.72
C LEU A 120 21.03 -13.50 -38.52
N LEU A 121 21.96 -12.72 -37.94
CA LEU A 121 22.71 -13.13 -36.74
C LEU A 121 22.15 -12.54 -35.44
N ASP A 122 21.07 -11.76 -35.50
CA ASP A 122 20.37 -11.32 -34.30
C ASP A 122 19.63 -12.51 -33.66
N PRO A 123 19.97 -12.92 -32.43
CA PRO A 123 19.31 -14.04 -31.76
C PRO A 123 17.79 -13.88 -31.64
N ASN A 124 17.28 -12.65 -31.50
CA ASN A 124 15.84 -12.41 -31.40
C ASN A 124 15.17 -12.69 -32.74
N HIS A 125 15.75 -12.18 -33.82
CA HIS A 125 15.23 -12.42 -35.16
C HIS A 125 15.36 -13.89 -35.57
N GLN A 126 16.45 -14.57 -35.18
CA GLN A 126 16.60 -16.01 -35.39
C GLN A 126 15.47 -16.82 -34.72
N GLN A 127 15.03 -16.41 -33.53
CA GLN A 127 13.89 -17.04 -32.85
C GLN A 127 12.59 -16.79 -33.61
N ASP A 128 12.32 -15.55 -34.02
CA ASP A 128 11.13 -15.21 -34.81
C ASP A 128 11.05 -16.00 -36.12
N VAL A 129 12.20 -16.17 -36.80
CA VAL A 129 12.29 -16.97 -38.02
C VAL A 129 11.95 -18.42 -37.73
N ILE A 130 12.51 -19.02 -36.66
CA ILE A 130 12.20 -20.41 -36.29
C ILE A 130 10.71 -20.56 -35.99
N ASP A 131 10.15 -19.68 -35.16
CA ASP A 131 8.73 -19.73 -34.77
C ASP A 131 7.78 -19.57 -35.97
N SER A 132 8.19 -18.82 -36.99
CA SER A 132 7.37 -18.65 -38.22
C SER A 132 7.09 -19.97 -38.97
N PHE A 133 7.86 -21.04 -38.71
CA PHE A 133 7.65 -22.36 -39.33
C PHE A 133 6.67 -23.27 -38.55
N ASP A 134 6.20 -22.87 -37.37
CA ASP A 134 5.26 -23.65 -36.56
C ASP A 134 4.14 -22.77 -35.99
N PRO A 135 2.89 -22.85 -36.51
CA PRO A 135 1.76 -22.07 -36.01
C PRO A 135 1.50 -22.24 -34.50
N ASP A 136 1.79 -23.42 -33.94
CA ASP A 136 1.59 -23.68 -32.51
C ASP A 136 2.53 -22.82 -31.65
N THR A 137 3.73 -22.50 -32.14
CA THR A 137 4.66 -21.60 -31.43
C THR A 137 4.13 -20.16 -31.38
N VAL A 138 3.41 -19.72 -32.42
CA VAL A 138 2.81 -18.38 -32.47
C VAL A 138 1.68 -18.26 -31.44
N GLU A 139 0.82 -19.27 -31.33
CA GLU A 139 -0.26 -19.30 -30.33
C GLU A 139 0.29 -19.33 -28.90
N LEU A 140 1.31 -20.16 -28.64
CA LEU A 140 2.00 -20.21 -27.35
C LEU A 140 2.67 -18.88 -27.00
N HIS A 141 3.31 -18.22 -27.96
CA HIS A 141 3.92 -16.91 -27.73
C HIS A 141 2.88 -15.83 -27.38
N GLN A 142 1.70 -15.85 -28.01
CA GLN A 142 0.59 -14.96 -27.65
C GLN A 142 0.03 -15.26 -26.25
N ALA A 143 -0.08 -16.54 -25.90
CA ALA A 143 -0.54 -16.97 -24.58
C ALA A 143 0.43 -16.52 -23.48
N ILE A 144 1.74 -16.71 -23.68
CA ILE A 144 2.80 -16.24 -22.77
C ILE A 144 2.72 -14.71 -22.61
N ASN A 145 2.57 -13.96 -23.70
CA ASN A 145 2.45 -12.50 -23.63
C ASN A 145 1.20 -12.07 -22.82
N HIS A 146 0.08 -12.77 -22.95
CA HIS A 146 -1.10 -12.53 -22.12
C HIS A 146 -0.81 -12.81 -20.64
N THR A 147 -0.16 -13.93 -20.32
CA THR A 147 0.22 -14.31 -18.96
C THR A 147 1.15 -13.26 -18.32
N VAL A 148 2.18 -12.82 -19.06
CA VAL A 148 3.14 -11.79 -18.60
C VAL A 148 2.45 -10.44 -18.40
N THR A 149 1.54 -10.06 -19.30
CA THR A 149 0.77 -8.82 -19.16
C THR A 149 -0.13 -8.86 -17.92
N ALA A 150 -0.81 -9.99 -17.70
CA ALA A 150 -1.64 -10.20 -16.52
C ALA A 150 -0.80 -10.18 -15.24
N TYR A 151 0.39 -10.80 -15.26
CA TYR A 151 1.33 -10.80 -14.15
C TYR A 151 1.74 -9.38 -13.78
N HIS A 152 2.20 -8.57 -14.74
CA HIS A 152 2.62 -7.19 -14.48
C HIS A 152 1.48 -6.29 -13.99
N ARG A 153 0.23 -6.55 -14.43
CA ARG A 153 -0.94 -5.86 -13.89
C ARG A 153 -1.14 -6.20 -12.41
N ILE A 154 -1.15 -7.48 -12.06
CA ILE A 154 -1.30 -7.93 -10.66
C ILE A 154 -0.15 -7.43 -9.79
N ASP A 155 1.07 -7.45 -10.30
CA ASP A 155 2.25 -7.00 -9.56
C ASP A 155 2.16 -5.51 -9.22
N ARG A 156 1.71 -4.69 -10.19
CA ARG A 156 1.46 -3.26 -9.97
C ARG A 156 0.33 -3.02 -8.96
N GLU A 157 -0.78 -3.76 -9.07
CA GLU A 157 -1.89 -3.68 -8.11
C GLU A 157 -1.44 -4.05 -6.69
N LEU A 158 -0.58 -5.06 -6.54
CA LEU A 158 0.03 -5.43 -5.26
C LEU A 158 0.96 -4.33 -4.71
N GLU A 159 1.81 -3.76 -5.55
CA GLU A 159 2.70 -2.65 -5.16
C GLU A 159 1.89 -1.43 -4.65
N GLU A 160 0.81 -1.08 -5.34
CA GLU A 160 -0.10 0.00 -4.94
C GLU A 160 -0.78 -0.30 -3.60
N LEU A 161 -1.29 -1.53 -3.42
CA LEU A 161 -1.90 -1.95 -2.16
C LEU A 161 -0.91 -1.93 -0.98
N ILE A 162 0.34 -2.38 -1.20
CA ILE A 162 1.38 -2.38 -0.18
C ILE A 162 1.78 -0.94 0.19
N ALA A 163 1.93 -0.05 -0.81
CA ALA A 163 2.26 1.34 -0.57
C ALA A 163 1.18 2.09 0.24
N LEU A 164 -0.09 1.73 0.03
CA LEU A 164 -1.23 2.27 0.78
C LEU A 164 -1.40 1.63 2.17
N SER A 165 -0.88 0.42 2.37
CA SER A 165 -1.09 -0.40 3.58
C SER A 165 0.16 -0.46 4.47
N SER A 166 0.40 0.58 5.25
CA SER A 166 1.41 0.59 6.33
C SER A 166 0.83 0.51 7.75
N ALA A 167 -0.50 0.42 7.87
CA ALA A 167 -1.17 0.52 9.16
C ALA A 167 -1.17 -0.84 9.89
N ASP A 168 -0.43 -0.93 10.98
CA ASP A 168 -0.69 -1.94 12.00
C ASP A 168 -1.96 -1.55 12.76
N ILE A 169 -3.02 -2.37 12.63
CA ILE A 169 -4.31 -2.16 13.29
C ILE A 169 -4.49 -3.03 14.55
N THR A 170 -3.42 -3.64 15.06
CA THR A 170 -3.48 -4.55 16.22
C THR A 170 -4.07 -3.85 17.44
N ARG A 171 -3.64 -2.60 17.69
CA ARG A 171 -4.15 -1.80 18.80
C ARG A 171 -5.63 -1.50 18.66
N GLU A 172 -6.09 -1.15 17.47
CA GLU A 172 -7.51 -0.89 17.19
C GLU A 172 -8.36 -2.14 17.42
N LYS A 173 -7.87 -3.32 17.01
CA LYS A 173 -8.55 -4.61 17.28
C LYS A 173 -8.66 -4.89 18.78
N GLU A 174 -7.63 -4.60 19.56
CA GLU A 174 -7.66 -4.71 21.02
C GLU A 174 -8.69 -3.76 21.65
N ILE A 175 -8.70 -2.50 21.22
CA ILE A 175 -9.66 -1.49 21.72
C ILE A 175 -11.10 -1.90 21.41
N VAL A 176 -11.39 -2.33 20.18
CA VAL A 176 -12.75 -2.81 19.82
C VAL A 176 -13.15 -4.01 20.67
N ARG A 177 -12.22 -4.93 20.96
CA ARG A 177 -12.48 -6.08 21.84
C ARG A 177 -12.80 -5.65 23.26
N GLU A 178 -12.06 -4.69 23.82
CA GLU A 178 -12.30 -4.12 25.14
C GLU A 178 -13.67 -3.43 25.21
N LEU A 179 -14.00 -2.58 24.24
CA LEU A 179 -15.29 -1.88 24.17
C LEU A 179 -16.48 -2.84 23.93
N SER A 180 -16.32 -3.83 23.06
CA SER A 180 -17.34 -4.86 22.80
C SER A 180 -17.65 -5.66 24.07
N ALA A 181 -16.65 -5.95 24.90
CA ALA A 181 -16.84 -6.68 26.15
C ALA A 181 -17.67 -5.90 27.19
N LEU A 182 -17.71 -4.56 27.08
CA LEU A 182 -18.54 -3.72 27.94
C LEU A 182 -20.03 -3.79 27.56
N ALA A 183 -20.36 -4.18 26.32
CA ALA A 183 -21.74 -4.22 25.82
C ALA A 183 -22.54 -2.97 26.24
N ILE A 184 -22.04 -1.80 25.84
CA ILE A 184 -22.61 -0.51 26.22
C ILE A 184 -23.99 -0.36 25.59
N ASP A 185 -24.99 -0.10 26.41
CA ASP A 185 -26.33 0.29 25.98
C ASP A 185 -26.58 1.70 26.52
N VAL A 186 -26.60 2.68 25.62
CA VAL A 186 -26.58 4.09 26.03
C VAL A 186 -27.77 4.46 26.89
N GLU A 187 -28.96 3.98 26.51
CA GLU A 187 -30.17 4.33 27.22
C GLU A 187 -30.25 3.58 28.56
N ALA A 188 -30.05 2.25 28.52
CA ALA A 188 -30.14 1.43 29.72
C ALA A 188 -29.04 1.76 30.75
N ASP A 189 -27.83 2.16 30.31
CA ASP A 189 -26.76 2.53 31.22
C ASP A 189 -26.94 3.93 31.82
N ARG A 190 -27.58 4.87 31.10
CA ARG A 190 -28.01 6.16 31.68
C ARG A 190 -29.07 5.97 32.77
N GLU A 191 -30.06 5.14 32.52
CA GLU A 191 -31.08 4.80 33.53
C GLU A 191 -30.44 4.19 34.79
N LYS A 192 -29.42 3.34 34.62
CA LYS A 192 -28.65 2.78 35.73
C LYS A 192 -27.82 3.83 36.47
N GLU A 193 -27.25 4.83 35.79
CA GLU A 193 -26.54 5.95 36.43
C GLU A 193 -27.49 6.77 37.31
N GLU A 194 -28.70 7.06 36.82
CA GLU A 194 -29.72 7.77 37.60
C GLU A 194 -30.21 6.95 38.79
N LEU A 195 -30.46 5.64 38.59
CA LEU A 195 -30.82 4.72 39.66
C LEU A 195 -29.72 4.63 40.72
N PHE A 196 -28.46 4.50 40.30
CA PHE A 196 -27.31 4.47 41.20
C PHE A 196 -27.21 5.75 42.04
N SER A 197 -27.34 6.93 41.43
CA SER A 197 -27.31 8.20 42.17
C SER A 197 -28.39 8.25 43.25
N ARG A 198 -29.61 7.81 42.93
CA ARG A 198 -30.72 7.75 43.88
C ARG A 198 -30.48 6.75 45.01
N LEU A 199 -30.03 5.54 44.69
CA LEU A 199 -29.75 4.51 45.71
C LEU A 199 -28.53 4.86 46.57
N SER A 200 -27.51 5.49 46.00
CA SER A 200 -26.34 5.99 46.74
C SER A 200 -26.75 7.06 47.76
N HIS A 201 -27.57 8.05 47.36
CA HIS A 201 -28.09 9.03 48.31
C HIS A 201 -28.95 8.37 49.41
N MET A 202 -29.73 7.34 49.07
CA MET A 202 -30.50 6.59 50.06
C MET A 202 -29.59 5.82 51.03
N SER A 203 -28.50 5.22 50.54
CA SER A 203 -27.46 4.58 51.36
C SER A 203 -26.81 5.57 52.33
N ASP A 204 -26.46 6.77 51.86
CA ASP A 204 -25.89 7.82 52.72
C ASP A 204 -26.88 8.25 53.81
N ILE A 205 -28.18 8.36 53.48
CA ILE A 205 -29.23 8.66 54.45
C ILE A 205 -29.36 7.53 55.48
N VAL A 206 -29.40 6.27 55.06
CA VAL A 206 -29.49 5.11 55.96
C VAL A 206 -28.28 5.05 56.90
N SER A 207 -27.08 5.29 56.37
CA SER A 207 -25.84 5.37 57.14
C SER A 207 -25.90 6.49 58.18
N GLY A 208 -26.26 7.71 57.77
CA GLY A 208 -26.36 8.86 58.67
C GLY A 208 -27.45 8.71 59.74
N LEU A 209 -28.60 8.12 59.40
CA LEU A 209 -29.65 7.81 60.38
C LEU A 209 -29.19 6.77 61.40
N THR A 210 -28.43 5.76 60.95
CA THR A 210 -27.88 4.72 61.83
C THR A 210 -26.84 5.31 62.77
N GLU A 211 -25.89 6.09 62.25
CA GLU A 211 -24.87 6.79 63.05
C GLU A 211 -25.52 7.73 64.08
N ALA A 212 -26.48 8.56 63.67
CA ALA A 212 -27.18 9.47 64.58
C ALA A 212 -27.96 8.72 65.67
N SER A 213 -28.59 7.60 65.32
CA SER A 213 -29.30 6.74 66.29
C SER A 213 -28.32 6.15 67.30
N ASP A 214 -27.19 5.64 66.85
CA ASP A 214 -26.19 4.99 67.71
C ASP A 214 -25.51 6.00 68.64
N LEU A 215 -25.20 7.21 68.16
CA LEU A 215 -24.65 8.30 68.98
C LEU A 215 -25.59 8.75 70.10
N LEU A 216 -26.90 8.81 69.82
CA LEU A 216 -27.90 9.14 70.83
C LEU A 216 -28.03 8.05 71.89
N ASP A 217 -28.11 6.78 71.47
CA ASP A 217 -28.33 5.63 72.36
C ASP A 217 -27.10 5.36 73.25
N SER A 218 -25.93 5.22 72.62
CA SER A 218 -24.70 4.80 73.31
C SER A 218 -23.95 5.93 74.02
N GLY A 219 -24.15 7.18 73.60
CA GLY A 219 -23.41 8.34 74.10
C GLY A 219 -24.27 9.30 74.89
N VAL A 220 -25.13 10.04 74.18
CA VAL A 220 -25.79 11.24 74.72
C VAL A 220 -26.77 10.89 75.84
N LEU A 221 -27.67 9.92 75.62
CA LEU A 221 -28.69 9.55 76.61
C LEU A 221 -28.05 9.00 77.90
N HIS A 222 -27.03 8.13 77.78
CA HIS A 222 -26.30 7.61 78.93
C HIS A 222 -25.55 8.68 79.73
N GLN A 223 -24.95 9.66 79.06
CA GLN A 223 -24.30 10.79 79.72
C GLN A 223 -25.33 11.69 80.39
N LEU A 224 -26.45 11.97 79.74
CA LEU A 224 -27.55 12.76 80.29
C LEU A 224 -28.14 12.11 81.55
N ASP A 225 -28.32 10.78 81.57
CA ASP A 225 -28.74 10.04 82.76
C ASP A 225 -27.75 10.17 83.93
N ARG A 226 -26.44 10.30 83.64
CA ARG A 226 -25.44 10.59 84.69
C ARG A 226 -25.57 12.02 85.20
N VAL A 227 -25.79 12.98 84.31
CA VAL A 227 -26.00 14.40 84.68
C VAL A 227 -27.25 14.53 85.54
N ILE A 228 -28.38 13.95 85.13
CA ILE A 228 -29.64 13.96 85.89
C ILE A 228 -29.43 13.39 87.30
N ARG A 229 -28.79 12.22 87.43
CA ARG A 229 -28.49 11.62 88.74
C ARG A 229 -27.61 12.51 89.62
N THR A 230 -26.62 13.18 89.02
CA THR A 230 -25.69 14.05 89.76
C THR A 230 -26.40 15.31 90.25
N VAL A 231 -27.22 15.94 89.40
CA VAL A 231 -27.97 17.16 89.76
C VAL A 231 -29.10 16.86 90.76
N SER A 232 -29.77 15.71 90.62
CA SER A 232 -30.77 15.26 91.59
C SER A 232 -30.20 15.02 92.99
N GLN A 233 -28.94 14.56 93.10
CA GLN A 233 -28.26 14.50 94.41
C GLN A 233 -28.04 15.88 95.04
N LEU A 234 -27.86 16.93 94.23
CA LEU A 234 -27.69 18.31 94.70
C LEU A 234 -28.99 18.91 95.25
N GLU A 235 -30.14 18.47 94.74
CA GLU A 235 -31.47 18.85 95.23
C GLU A 235 -31.65 18.52 96.71
N GLY A 236 -31.05 17.41 97.18
CA GLY A 236 -31.04 17.04 98.60
C GLY A 236 -30.27 18.01 99.50
N PHE A 237 -29.40 18.86 98.93
CA PHE A 237 -28.64 19.88 99.65
C PHE A 237 -29.26 21.28 99.50
N ASP A 238 -29.79 21.62 98.31
CA ASP A 238 -30.47 22.90 98.05
C ASP A 238 -31.64 22.70 97.06
N PRO A 239 -32.90 23.02 97.44
CA PRO A 239 -34.07 22.88 96.58
C PRO A 239 -34.02 23.72 95.28
N VAL A 240 -33.14 24.73 95.20
CA VAL A 240 -33.02 25.59 94.00
C VAL A 240 -32.66 24.80 92.74
N TYR A 241 -32.08 23.60 92.89
CA TYR A 241 -31.68 22.73 91.79
C TYR A 241 -32.82 21.86 91.21
N ALA A 242 -33.96 21.73 91.90
CA ALA A 242 -35.08 20.90 91.45
C ALA A 242 -35.58 21.27 90.04
N GLY A 243 -35.67 22.59 89.76
CA GLY A 243 -36.08 23.08 88.43
C GLY A 243 -35.07 22.77 87.31
N LEU A 244 -33.80 22.53 87.63
CA LEU A 244 -32.82 22.05 86.64
C LEU A 244 -33.01 20.56 86.36
N THR A 245 -33.26 19.74 87.38
CA THR A 245 -33.56 18.30 87.23
C THR A 245 -34.77 18.08 86.32
N GLU A 246 -35.87 18.81 86.55
CA GLU A 246 -37.10 18.71 85.74
C GLU A 246 -36.87 19.06 84.26
N ARG A 247 -36.05 20.09 83.99
CA ARG A 247 -35.66 20.47 82.62
C ARG A 247 -34.76 19.43 81.95
N LEU A 248 -33.86 18.80 82.71
CA LEU A 248 -33.00 17.73 82.20
C LEU A 248 -33.80 16.46 81.87
N ASP A 249 -34.74 16.06 82.73
CA ASP A 249 -35.65 14.93 82.46
C ASP A 249 -36.54 15.20 81.24
N SER A 250 -37.07 16.42 81.11
CA SER A 250 -37.83 16.83 79.92
C SER A 250 -36.98 16.73 78.64
N SER A 251 -35.72 17.16 78.71
CA SER A 251 -34.79 17.08 77.58
C SER A 251 -34.44 15.62 77.24
N ARG A 252 -34.36 14.73 78.25
CA ARG A 252 -34.16 13.28 78.02
C ARG A 252 -35.31 12.67 77.26
N LEU A 253 -36.55 12.96 77.66
CA LEU A 253 -37.75 12.44 76.99
C LEU A 253 -37.79 12.90 75.52
N GLU A 254 -37.50 14.17 75.26
CA GLU A 254 -37.42 14.71 73.89
C GLU A 254 -36.36 13.98 73.05
N LEU A 255 -35.17 13.75 73.60
CA LEU A 255 -34.10 13.02 72.91
C LEU A 255 -34.46 11.55 72.67
N GLN A 256 -35.21 10.91 73.57
CA GLN A 256 -35.72 9.55 73.37
C GLN A 256 -36.75 9.49 72.23
N ASP A 257 -37.63 10.48 72.11
CA ASP A 257 -38.60 10.56 71.02
C ASP A 257 -37.92 10.82 69.67
N ILE A 258 -36.91 11.69 69.64
CA ILE A 258 -36.06 11.90 68.46
C ILE A 258 -35.35 10.60 68.07
N HIS A 259 -34.76 9.89 69.04
CA HIS A 259 -34.10 8.61 68.79
C HIS A 259 -35.08 7.57 68.19
N ALA A 260 -36.29 7.46 68.74
CA ALA A 260 -37.34 6.59 68.20
C ALA A 260 -37.74 6.99 66.77
N SER A 261 -37.88 8.30 66.50
CA SER A 261 -38.18 8.85 65.19
C SER A 261 -37.11 8.54 64.15
N LEU A 262 -35.82 8.63 64.52
CA LEU A 262 -34.69 8.27 63.65
C LEU A 262 -34.71 6.78 63.30
N ARG A 263 -34.91 5.90 64.29
CA ARG A 263 -35.03 4.45 64.05
C ARG A 263 -36.21 4.12 63.14
N GLN A 264 -37.37 4.75 63.37
CA GLN A 264 -38.56 4.53 62.54
C GLN A 264 -38.30 4.95 61.09
N ARG A 265 -37.70 6.12 60.85
CA ARG A 265 -37.35 6.58 59.51
C ARG A 265 -36.34 5.66 58.83
N ARG A 266 -35.33 5.17 59.55
CA ARG A 266 -34.38 4.18 59.03
C ARG A 266 -35.09 2.89 58.61
N HIS A 267 -35.97 2.36 59.46
CA HIS A 267 -36.72 1.13 59.15
C HIS A 267 -37.69 1.26 57.98
N ALA A 268 -38.15 2.48 57.68
CA ALA A 268 -39.02 2.73 56.53
C ALA A 268 -38.26 2.77 55.19
N LEU A 269 -36.93 2.85 55.21
CA LEU A 269 -36.09 2.83 54.02
C LEU A 269 -35.67 1.38 53.74
N GLU A 270 -36.14 0.84 52.61
CA GLU A 270 -35.68 -0.44 52.08
C GLU A 270 -34.59 -0.18 51.05
N LEU A 271 -33.35 -0.61 51.35
CA LEU A 271 -32.21 -0.54 50.45
C LEU A 271 -31.76 -1.96 50.11
N ASP A 272 -31.75 -2.29 48.82
CA ASP A 272 -31.11 -3.50 48.34
C ASP A 272 -29.61 -3.24 48.12
N GLU A 273 -28.79 -3.68 49.08
CA GLU A 273 -27.34 -3.53 49.01
C GLU A 273 -26.73 -4.29 47.83
N SER A 274 -27.31 -5.43 47.45
CA SER A 274 -26.82 -6.23 46.31
C SER A 274 -27.07 -5.52 44.98
N GLU A 275 -28.22 -4.85 44.83
CA GLU A 275 -28.51 -4.04 43.65
C GLU A 275 -27.56 -2.84 43.55
N LEU A 276 -27.33 -2.14 44.67
CA LEU A 276 -26.41 -1.00 44.73
C LEU A 276 -24.97 -1.40 44.37
N GLU A 277 -24.48 -2.54 44.87
CA GLU A 277 -23.14 -3.06 44.54
C GLU A 277 -23.02 -3.43 43.06
N ALA A 278 -24.05 -4.05 42.47
CA ALA A 278 -24.08 -4.40 41.05
C ALA A 278 -24.04 -3.14 40.18
N LEU A 279 -24.83 -2.12 40.54
CA LEU A 279 -24.82 -0.82 39.87
C LEU A 279 -23.46 -0.14 40.00
N ASN A 280 -22.89 -0.07 41.20
CA ASN A 280 -21.57 0.52 41.42
C ASN A 280 -20.49 -0.14 40.56
N THR A 281 -20.52 -1.47 40.46
CA THR A 281 -19.61 -2.25 39.61
C THR A 281 -19.79 -1.86 38.13
N ARG A 282 -21.04 -1.78 37.64
CA ARG A 282 -21.33 -1.35 36.26
C ARG A 282 -20.83 0.08 36.01
N ILE A 283 -21.15 1.03 36.88
CA ILE A 283 -20.75 2.43 36.74
C ILE A 283 -19.21 2.57 36.77
N SER A 284 -18.52 1.82 37.62
CA SER A 284 -17.05 1.83 37.69
C SER A 284 -16.37 1.32 36.41
N LEU A 285 -16.94 0.30 35.77
CA LEU A 285 -16.47 -0.19 34.47
C LEU A 285 -16.65 0.88 33.38
N LEU A 286 -17.82 1.51 33.32
CA LEU A 286 -18.11 2.58 32.35
C LEU A 286 -17.21 3.80 32.58
N HIS A 287 -17.02 4.22 33.83
CA HIS A 287 -16.12 5.33 34.19
C HIS A 287 -14.67 5.03 33.81
N SER A 288 -14.20 3.79 34.03
CA SER A 288 -12.86 3.37 33.62
C SER A 288 -12.68 3.51 32.10
N ALA A 289 -13.66 3.07 31.31
CA ALA A 289 -13.64 3.21 29.86
C ALA A 289 -13.66 4.68 29.42
N ARG A 290 -14.58 5.50 29.96
CA ARG A 290 -14.65 6.95 29.68
C ARG A 290 -13.32 7.64 29.99
N LYS A 291 -12.64 7.26 31.08
CA LYS A 291 -11.35 7.81 31.48
C LYS A 291 -10.19 7.39 30.55
N ILE A 292 -10.14 6.11 30.16
CA ILE A 292 -9.07 5.58 29.30
C ILE A 292 -9.15 6.21 27.90
N TYR A 293 -10.34 6.28 27.32
CA TYR A 293 -10.52 6.77 25.95
C TYR A 293 -10.92 8.25 25.87
N GLN A 294 -11.10 8.92 27.02
CA GLN A 294 -11.45 10.34 27.15
C GLN A 294 -12.70 10.72 26.35
N ARG A 295 -13.75 9.91 26.49
CA ARG A 295 -14.99 10.00 25.71
C ARG A 295 -16.20 9.76 26.59
N ASP A 296 -17.30 10.43 26.25
CA ASP A 296 -18.62 10.16 26.83
C ASP A 296 -19.20 8.84 26.29
N LEU A 297 -20.32 8.41 26.86
CA LEU A 297 -20.87 7.08 26.59
C LEU A 297 -21.26 6.89 25.11
N GLU A 298 -21.89 7.90 24.52
CA GLU A 298 -22.28 7.93 23.10
C GLU A 298 -21.04 7.91 22.21
N GLN A 299 -20.05 8.71 22.59
CA GLN A 299 -18.79 8.83 21.86
C GLN A 299 -17.97 7.54 21.90
N LEU A 300 -18.08 6.73 22.96
CA LEU A 300 -17.45 5.41 23.02
C LEU A 300 -18.08 4.45 22.02
N VAL A 301 -19.40 4.47 21.87
CA VAL A 301 -20.12 3.65 20.88
C VAL A 301 -19.78 4.09 19.45
N ASP A 302 -19.77 5.40 19.20
CA ASP A 302 -19.37 5.94 17.90
C ASP A 302 -17.91 5.62 17.59
N TYR A 303 -17.01 5.76 18.57
CA TYR A 303 -15.60 5.40 18.41
C TYR A 303 -15.40 3.92 18.12
N GLN A 304 -16.14 3.03 18.81
CA GLN A 304 -16.12 1.61 18.52
C GLN A 304 -16.52 1.36 17.06
N ARG A 305 -17.60 1.97 16.58
CA ARG A 305 -18.07 1.82 15.20
C ARG A 305 -17.04 2.33 14.19
N GLU A 306 -16.42 3.48 14.43
CA GLU A 306 -15.35 4.02 13.58
C GLU A 306 -14.17 3.05 13.47
N LEU A 307 -13.76 2.45 14.60
CA LEU A 307 -12.68 1.47 14.62
C LEU A 307 -13.08 0.17 13.90
N GLU A 308 -14.31 -0.32 14.10
CA GLU A 308 -14.83 -1.50 13.40
C GLU A 308 -14.85 -1.30 11.88
N GLU A 309 -15.29 -0.14 11.39
CA GLU A 309 -15.23 0.20 9.96
C GLU A 309 -13.80 0.25 9.44
N LYS A 310 -12.87 0.84 10.20
CA LYS A 310 -11.45 0.89 9.85
C LYS A 310 -10.86 -0.51 9.76
N ILE A 311 -11.15 -1.38 10.73
CA ILE A 311 -10.71 -2.78 10.76
C ILE A 311 -11.27 -3.54 9.56
N ALA A 312 -12.57 -3.39 9.27
CA ALA A 312 -13.21 -4.07 8.14
C ALA A 312 -12.59 -3.68 6.79
N ARG A 313 -12.29 -2.39 6.58
CA ARG A 313 -11.59 -1.91 5.37
C ARG A 313 -10.19 -2.50 5.26
N PHE A 314 -9.46 -2.57 6.38
CA PHE A 314 -8.13 -3.18 6.42
C PHE A 314 -8.18 -4.67 6.11
N ASP A 315 -9.06 -5.43 6.76
CA ASP A 315 -9.18 -6.87 6.57
C ASP A 315 -9.62 -7.20 5.12
N SER A 316 -10.52 -6.42 4.54
CA SER A 316 -10.88 -6.54 3.11
C SER A 316 -9.69 -6.29 2.19
N SER A 317 -8.86 -5.27 2.48
CA SER A 317 -7.63 -5.00 1.71
C SER A 317 -6.62 -6.14 1.82
N GLN A 318 -6.43 -6.71 3.02
CA GLN A 318 -5.57 -7.87 3.24
C GLN A 318 -6.06 -9.11 2.48
N GLN A 319 -7.38 -9.34 2.46
CA GLN A 319 -7.97 -10.45 1.71
C GLN A 319 -7.74 -10.28 0.20
N THR A 320 -7.94 -9.09 -0.34
CA THR A 320 -7.63 -8.79 -1.75
C THR A 320 -6.15 -8.99 -2.05
N ARG A 321 -5.25 -8.54 -1.16
CA ARG A 321 -3.80 -8.76 -1.32
C ARG A 321 -3.48 -10.25 -1.39
N GLN A 322 -4.02 -11.06 -0.48
CA GLN A 322 -3.80 -12.50 -0.46
C GLN A 322 -4.32 -13.17 -1.74
N GLN A 323 -5.47 -12.74 -2.26
CA GLN A 323 -6.01 -13.24 -3.54
C GLN A 323 -5.09 -12.91 -4.72
N LEU A 324 -4.58 -11.68 -4.78
CA LEU A 324 -3.65 -11.26 -5.82
C LEU A 324 -2.30 -11.97 -5.73
N GLU A 325 -1.77 -12.19 -4.51
CA GLU A 325 -0.57 -13.00 -4.30
C GLU A 325 -0.76 -14.45 -4.79
N GLN A 326 -1.92 -15.04 -4.50
CA GLN A 326 -2.25 -16.39 -4.98
C GLN A 326 -2.36 -16.42 -6.53
N GLN A 327 -3.04 -15.46 -7.14
CA GLN A 327 -3.13 -15.35 -8.59
C GLN A 327 -1.75 -15.13 -9.24
N LYS A 328 -0.85 -14.39 -8.59
CA LYS A 328 0.51 -14.20 -9.05
C LYS A 328 1.28 -15.53 -9.10
N VAL A 329 1.15 -16.37 -8.06
CA VAL A 329 1.75 -17.72 -8.05
C VAL A 329 1.17 -18.59 -9.16
N GLU A 330 -0.14 -18.55 -9.38
CA GLU A 330 -0.81 -19.29 -10.46
C GLU A 330 -0.33 -18.85 -11.85
N LEU A 331 -0.18 -17.54 -12.08
CA LEU A 331 0.34 -17.02 -13.35
C LEU A 331 1.80 -17.41 -13.59
N ILE A 332 2.63 -17.50 -12.55
CA ILE A 332 4.01 -17.99 -12.68
C ILE A 332 4.01 -19.46 -13.12
N ALA A 333 3.18 -20.30 -12.50
CA ALA A 333 3.07 -21.70 -12.88
C ALA A 333 2.58 -21.86 -14.34
N ILE A 334 1.58 -21.09 -14.75
CA ILE A 334 1.09 -21.07 -16.14
C ILE A 334 2.20 -20.63 -17.10
N TYR A 335 2.97 -19.59 -16.74
CA TYR A 335 4.09 -19.13 -17.54
C TYR A 335 5.18 -20.20 -17.70
N GLU A 336 5.53 -20.91 -16.62
CA GLU A 336 6.51 -22.00 -16.64
C GLU A 336 6.05 -23.13 -17.57
N ASP A 337 4.79 -23.58 -17.43
CA ASP A 337 4.21 -24.62 -18.28
C ASP A 337 4.19 -24.23 -19.76
N GLN A 338 3.70 -23.02 -20.07
CA GLN A 338 3.66 -22.50 -21.44
C GLN A 338 5.06 -22.34 -22.04
N SER A 339 6.04 -21.90 -21.24
CA SER A 339 7.43 -21.73 -21.68
C SER A 339 8.11 -23.06 -21.96
N ASP A 340 7.84 -24.07 -21.13
CA ASP A 340 8.34 -25.43 -21.34
C ASP A 340 7.72 -26.08 -22.58
N GLU A 341 6.42 -25.87 -22.82
CA GLU A 341 5.74 -26.32 -24.03
C GLU A 341 6.33 -25.67 -25.29
N LEU A 342 6.50 -24.33 -25.27
CA LEU A 342 7.12 -23.59 -26.37
C LEU A 342 8.55 -24.09 -26.66
N ARG A 343 9.33 -24.37 -25.61
CA ARG A 343 10.67 -24.94 -25.73
C ARG A 343 10.65 -26.31 -26.41
N GLN A 344 9.70 -27.17 -26.07
CA GLN A 344 9.56 -28.49 -26.70
C GLN A 344 9.20 -28.38 -28.19
N HIS A 345 8.28 -27.48 -28.55
CA HIS A 345 7.93 -27.20 -29.94
C HIS A 345 9.14 -26.72 -30.74
N ARG A 346 9.84 -25.68 -30.25
CA ARG A 346 11.05 -25.15 -30.87
C ARG A 346 12.14 -26.22 -31.04
N SER A 347 12.35 -27.07 -30.04
CA SER A 347 13.37 -28.14 -30.12
C SER A 347 13.02 -29.19 -31.18
N LYS A 348 11.75 -29.61 -31.29
CA LYS A 348 11.29 -30.55 -32.31
C LYS A 348 11.39 -29.94 -33.71
N LEU A 349 10.97 -28.69 -33.83
CA LEU A 349 11.03 -27.93 -35.09
C LEU A 349 12.46 -27.77 -35.58
N PHE A 350 13.38 -27.43 -34.68
CA PHE A 350 14.79 -27.28 -35.01
C PHE A 350 15.41 -28.56 -35.59
N GLU A 351 15.12 -29.73 -35.00
CA GLU A 351 15.60 -31.01 -35.55
C GLU A 351 15.04 -31.30 -36.95
N ARG A 352 13.76 -30.99 -37.20
CA ARG A 352 13.14 -31.09 -38.54
C ARG A 352 13.80 -30.17 -39.56
N LEU A 353 14.00 -28.90 -39.20
CA LEU A 353 14.67 -27.92 -40.07
C LEU A 353 16.09 -28.36 -40.41
N LYS A 354 16.83 -28.92 -39.45
CA LYS A 354 18.18 -29.46 -39.66
C LYS A 354 18.21 -30.62 -40.65
N THR A 355 17.16 -31.43 -40.75
CA THR A 355 17.04 -32.51 -41.72
C THR A 355 16.56 -32.07 -43.11
N GLY A 356 16.37 -30.75 -43.33
CA GLY A 356 15.87 -30.20 -44.59
C GLY A 356 14.34 -30.16 -44.69
N LEU A 357 13.68 -30.15 -43.51
CA LEU A 357 12.28 -30.45 -43.16
C LEU A 357 12.02 -31.89 -42.73
#